data_AF-A0A9P3P5F5-F1
#
_entry.id   AF-A0A9P3P5F5-F1
#
_cell.length_a   1.000
_cell.length_b   1.000
_cell.length_c   1.000
_cell.angle_alpha   90.00
_cell.angle_beta   90.00
_cell.angle_gamma   90.00
#
_symmetry.space_group_name_H-M   'P 1'
#
loop_
_entity.id
_entity.type
_entity.pdbx_description
1 polymer ?
#
loop_
_entity_poly.entity_id
_entity_poly.type
_entity_poly.pdbx_seq_one_letter_code
_entity_poly.pdbx_strand_id
1 'polypeptide(L)'
;MEIDGKGLGHPGATLVAAAMVALDLNPEPVAQDVLITTLAAGFEVNNRLIHAIQPSAERFSQVYGVAQHQSIGAAVVAGRLLGLNPEQLHHAVGLAAALTPLPSLHQYNWRQRPLLSLKDAVAPAAQAAVQAVIMAQQGLSGSLDVLDGEQGFWRMIGSDQFAPDRLTDELGSHWYAGYGSFKRYPACRWLACALECMEGIMQQTGWSVADLRTIEVQSFPRLVNDMMDYRPQTVTDAQFSLPWTLAAIAAGLAPGADWYTEDNMQNPALLALADKVTATVTPEFTQRMNGPARQPGARVVVTNSRGECAVQERYKPLGSAERPLSDGEIIAKARRNLPGHKIKVNELLTSVMAEETARYYSSSADLMGFSLPA
;
A
#
# COMPACT_ATOMS: atom_id res chain seq x y z
N MET A 1 4.16 -5.78 3.35
CA MET A 1 4.21 -7.07 4.06
C MET A 1 2.86 -7.36 4.68
N GLU A 2 2.44 -8.61 4.62
CA GLU A 2 1.24 -9.13 5.26
C GLU A 2 1.57 -10.38 6.07
N ILE A 3 1.25 -10.38 7.36
CA ILE A 3 1.43 -11.52 8.27
C ILE A 3 0.13 -11.73 9.02
N ASP A 4 -0.37 -12.97 9.07
CA ASP A 4 -1.63 -13.33 9.72
C ASP A 4 -2.81 -12.43 9.29
N GLY A 5 -2.88 -12.10 7.99
CA GLY A 5 -3.90 -11.23 7.41
C GLY A 5 -3.78 -9.73 7.77
N LYS A 6 -2.73 -9.34 8.53
CA LYS A 6 -2.43 -7.95 8.89
C LYS A 6 -1.49 -7.36 7.86
N GLY A 7 -1.95 -6.34 7.13
CA GLY A 7 -1.07 -5.49 6.33
C GLY A 7 -0.26 -4.58 7.26
N LEU A 8 1.07 -4.68 7.20
CA LEU A 8 1.97 -4.00 8.13
C LEU A 8 2.62 -2.74 7.54
N GLY A 9 2.44 -2.49 6.25
CA GLY A 9 2.90 -1.25 5.61
C GLY A 9 2.74 -1.25 4.09
N HIS A 10 3.28 -0.21 3.45
CA HIS A 10 3.24 0.07 2.02
C HIS A 10 4.64 0.27 1.39
N PRO A 11 5.62 -0.62 1.67
CA PRO A 11 7.03 -0.38 1.35
C PRO A 11 7.31 -0.13 -0.13
N GLY A 12 6.55 -0.74 -1.05
CA GLY A 12 6.78 -0.56 -2.48
C GLY A 12 6.66 0.88 -2.96
N ALA A 13 5.76 1.68 -2.39
CA ALA A 13 5.62 3.09 -2.77
C ALA A 13 6.82 3.94 -2.33
N THR A 14 7.50 3.55 -1.24
CA THR A 14 8.58 4.33 -0.62
C THR A 14 9.95 3.88 -1.13
N LEU A 15 10.22 2.57 -1.13
CA LEU A 15 11.51 2.00 -1.50
C LEU A 15 11.77 2.10 -3.00
N VAL A 16 10.75 1.88 -3.85
CA VAL A 16 10.91 2.04 -5.31
C VAL A 16 11.13 3.50 -5.67
N ALA A 17 10.45 4.44 -4.99
CA ALA A 17 10.69 5.86 -5.20
C ALA A 17 12.12 6.27 -4.81
N ALA A 18 12.63 5.76 -3.68
CA ALA A 18 14.02 5.98 -3.28
C ALA A 18 15.02 5.39 -4.28
N ALA A 19 14.73 4.20 -4.84
CA ALA A 19 15.54 3.61 -5.90
C ALA A 19 15.56 4.49 -7.15
N MET A 20 14.39 5.00 -7.57
CA MET A 20 14.29 5.87 -8.75
C MET A 20 15.16 7.11 -8.60
N VAL A 21 15.08 7.80 -7.46
CA VAL A 21 15.91 8.98 -7.20
C VAL A 21 17.39 8.62 -7.10
N ALA A 22 17.74 7.47 -6.50
CA ALA A 22 19.11 7.03 -6.44
C ALA A 22 19.70 6.70 -7.82
N LEU A 23 18.91 6.18 -8.76
CA LEU A 23 19.33 5.99 -10.16
C LEU A 23 19.65 7.33 -10.82
N ASP A 24 18.85 8.37 -10.57
CA ASP A 24 19.06 9.71 -11.15
C ASP A 24 20.27 10.44 -10.54
N LEU A 25 20.60 10.14 -9.28
CA LEU A 25 21.73 10.74 -8.57
C LEU A 25 23.04 9.97 -8.74
N ASN A 26 23.00 8.71 -9.18
CA ASN A 26 24.19 7.91 -9.40
C ASN A 26 24.87 8.34 -10.72
N PRO A 27 26.15 8.75 -10.70
CA PRO A 27 26.86 9.10 -11.93
C PRO A 27 27.12 7.91 -12.85
N GLU A 28 27.12 6.69 -12.32
CA GLU A 28 27.42 5.46 -13.06
C GLU A 28 26.14 4.64 -13.31
N PRO A 29 26.01 3.97 -14.47
CA PRO A 29 24.89 3.08 -14.73
C PRO A 29 24.81 1.92 -13.72
N VAL A 30 23.61 1.64 -13.24
CA VAL A 30 23.34 0.59 -12.26
C VAL A 30 22.87 -0.69 -12.97
N ALA A 31 23.55 -1.80 -12.74
CA ALA A 31 23.14 -3.10 -13.26
C ALA A 31 21.77 -3.56 -12.71
N GLN A 32 20.97 -4.24 -13.52
CA GLN A 32 19.62 -4.69 -13.13
C GLN A 32 19.62 -5.63 -11.93
N ASP A 33 20.59 -6.54 -11.86
CA ASP A 33 20.76 -7.47 -10.72
C ASP A 33 21.08 -6.73 -9.42
N VAL A 34 21.90 -5.67 -9.49
CA VAL A 34 22.21 -4.77 -8.38
C VAL A 34 20.95 -4.03 -7.92
N LEU A 35 20.14 -3.50 -8.85
CA LEU A 35 18.88 -2.84 -8.52
C LEU A 35 17.91 -3.81 -7.81
N ILE A 36 17.68 -5.00 -8.38
CA ILE A 36 16.76 -6.00 -7.83
C ILE A 36 17.24 -6.49 -6.47
N THR A 37 18.53 -6.81 -6.32
CA THR A 37 19.10 -7.29 -5.06
C THR A 37 19.09 -6.20 -3.98
N THR A 38 19.32 -4.94 -4.37
CA THR A 38 19.25 -3.81 -3.45
C THR A 38 17.81 -3.57 -2.98
N LEU A 39 16.84 -3.64 -3.88
CA LEU A 39 15.42 -3.58 -3.51
C LEU A 39 15.07 -4.74 -2.58
N ALA A 40 15.44 -5.97 -2.91
CA ALA A 40 15.18 -7.15 -2.07
C ALA A 40 15.74 -6.97 -0.65
N ALA A 41 16.99 -6.51 -0.53
CA ALA A 41 17.61 -6.21 0.77
C ALA A 41 16.88 -5.08 1.52
N GLY A 42 16.48 -4.00 0.84
CA GLY A 42 15.74 -2.90 1.44
C GLY A 42 14.35 -3.33 1.94
N PHE A 43 13.63 -4.12 1.14
CA PHE A 43 12.36 -4.72 1.53
C PHE A 43 12.53 -5.63 2.74
N GLU A 44 13.61 -6.43 2.77
CA GLU A 44 13.90 -7.32 3.88
C GLU A 44 14.14 -6.55 5.19
N VAL A 45 15.00 -5.54 5.17
CA VAL A 45 15.26 -4.67 6.34
C VAL A 45 13.97 -3.99 6.80
N ASN A 46 13.21 -3.41 5.87
CA ASN A 46 11.93 -2.76 6.18
C ASN A 46 10.95 -3.74 6.85
N ASN A 47 10.79 -4.91 6.27
CA ASN A 47 9.80 -5.90 6.67
C ASN A 47 10.14 -6.50 8.04
N ARG A 48 11.41 -6.82 8.28
CA ARG A 48 11.88 -7.25 9.60
C ARG A 48 11.66 -6.18 10.66
N LEU A 49 12.01 -4.93 10.34
CA LEU A 49 11.81 -3.81 11.25
C LEU A 49 10.34 -3.64 11.62
N ILE A 50 9.42 -3.61 10.64
CA ILE A 50 8.00 -3.44 10.97
C ILE A 50 7.43 -4.64 11.71
N HIS A 51 7.93 -5.85 11.48
CA HIS A 51 7.54 -7.02 12.27
C HIS A 51 8.04 -6.96 13.72
N ALA A 52 9.21 -6.36 13.95
CA ALA A 52 9.82 -6.20 15.27
C ALA A 52 9.14 -5.12 16.13
N ILE A 53 8.58 -4.07 15.51
CA ILE A 53 8.06 -2.86 16.20
C ILE A 53 6.52 -2.79 16.26
N GLN A 54 5.83 -3.93 16.13
CA GLN A 54 4.36 -3.91 16.20
C GLN A 54 3.87 -3.48 17.60
N PRO A 55 3.04 -2.43 17.70
CA PRO A 55 2.53 -1.97 18.99
C PRO A 55 1.48 -2.92 19.57
N SER A 56 1.21 -2.78 20.87
CA SER A 56 0.01 -3.32 21.50
C SER A 56 -1.26 -2.74 20.85
N ALA A 57 -2.39 -3.45 20.98
CA ALA A 57 -3.67 -2.99 20.45
C ALA A 57 -4.11 -1.65 21.08
N GLU A 58 -3.83 -1.45 22.37
CA GLU A 58 -4.10 -0.20 23.06
C GLU A 58 -3.29 0.94 22.45
N ARG A 59 -1.97 0.74 22.33
CA ARG A 59 -1.09 1.77 21.80
C ARG A 59 -1.39 2.11 20.34
N PHE A 60 -1.67 1.08 19.53
CA PHE A 60 -2.12 1.23 18.15
C PHE A 60 -3.35 2.15 18.03
N SER A 61 -4.29 2.10 18.99
CA SER A 61 -5.49 2.93 18.98
C SER A 61 -5.23 4.42 19.28
N GLN A 62 -4.06 4.74 19.86
CA GLN A 62 -3.66 6.08 20.25
C GLN A 62 -2.73 6.72 19.20
N VAL A 63 -1.69 5.98 18.80
CA VAL A 63 -0.66 6.44 17.87
C VAL A 63 -0.45 5.34 16.85
N TYR A 64 -0.60 5.69 15.57
CA TYR A 64 -0.37 4.73 14.50
C TYR A 64 0.25 5.38 13.28
N GLY A 65 1.19 4.64 12.69
CA GLY A 65 1.84 4.97 11.44
C GLY A 65 2.04 3.69 10.61
N VAL A 66 1.69 3.74 9.34
CA VAL A 66 1.82 2.60 8.40
C VAL A 66 3.10 2.65 7.57
N ALA A 67 3.77 3.80 7.50
CA ALA A 67 4.87 4.00 6.55
C ALA A 67 6.11 4.72 7.07
N GLN A 68 6.08 5.24 8.29
CA GLN A 68 7.15 6.03 8.88
C GLN A 68 8.46 5.22 8.92
N HIS A 69 8.41 3.98 9.41
CA HIS A 69 9.55 3.06 9.42
C HIS A 69 10.17 2.78 8.04
N GLN A 70 9.44 3.07 6.94
CA GLN A 70 9.93 2.79 5.59
C GLN A 70 11.06 3.71 5.16
N SER A 71 11.30 4.83 5.86
CA SER A 71 12.48 5.67 5.63
C SER A 71 13.78 4.90 5.84
N ILE A 72 13.84 3.98 6.81
CA ILE A 72 15.01 3.14 7.07
C ILE A 72 15.26 2.17 5.91
N GLY A 73 14.23 1.45 5.46
CA GLY A 73 14.34 0.55 4.31
C GLY A 73 14.71 1.29 3.03
N ALA A 74 14.13 2.47 2.80
CA ALA A 74 14.47 3.33 1.67
C ALA A 74 15.90 3.88 1.74
N ALA A 75 16.43 4.18 2.93
CA ALA A 75 17.80 4.63 3.10
C ALA A 75 18.80 3.52 2.77
N VAL A 76 18.47 2.26 3.09
CA VAL A 76 19.23 1.09 2.64
C VAL A 76 19.27 1.01 1.12
N VAL A 77 18.11 1.18 0.46
CA VAL A 77 18.01 1.15 -1.01
C VAL A 77 18.84 2.27 -1.64
N ALA A 78 18.57 3.51 -1.27
CA ALA A 78 19.25 4.67 -1.85
C ALA A 78 20.75 4.67 -1.53
N GLY A 79 21.14 4.33 -0.30
CA GLY A 79 22.54 4.30 0.12
C GLY A 79 23.36 3.24 -0.62
N ARG A 80 22.81 2.03 -0.80
CA ARG A 80 23.46 0.97 -1.59
C ARG A 80 23.61 1.36 -3.05
N LEU A 81 22.55 1.92 -3.65
CA LEU A 81 22.59 2.38 -5.04
C LEU A 81 23.53 3.56 -5.26
N LEU A 82 23.74 4.43 -4.26
CA LEU A 82 24.67 5.56 -4.32
C LEU A 82 26.09 5.22 -3.82
N GLY A 83 26.39 3.93 -3.61
CA GLY A 83 27.74 3.46 -3.30
C GLY A 83 28.24 3.82 -1.91
N LEU A 84 27.35 4.04 -0.93
CA LEU A 84 27.77 4.25 0.47
C LEU A 84 28.48 3.00 0.99
N ASN A 85 29.59 3.22 1.69
CA ASN A 85 30.25 2.16 2.44
C ASN A 85 29.43 1.79 3.70
N PRO A 86 29.76 0.69 4.41
CA PRO A 86 29.00 0.25 5.59
C PRO A 86 28.87 1.30 6.71
N GLU A 87 29.91 2.10 6.96
CA GLU A 87 29.90 3.14 8.00
C GLU A 87 28.97 4.29 7.62
N GLN A 88 29.06 4.80 6.38
CA GLN A 88 28.17 5.82 5.86
C GLN A 88 26.72 5.34 5.85
N LEU A 89 26.47 4.08 5.47
CA LEU A 89 25.13 3.51 5.46
C LEU A 89 24.55 3.44 6.87
N HIS A 90 25.36 3.13 7.88
CA HIS A 90 24.93 3.10 9.27
C HIS A 90 24.50 4.50 9.76
N HIS A 91 25.29 5.53 9.47
CA HIS A 91 24.90 6.91 9.73
C HIS A 91 23.65 7.33 8.95
N ALA A 92 23.52 6.92 7.68
CA ALA A 92 22.34 7.20 6.87
C ALA A 92 21.06 6.60 7.48
N VAL A 93 21.12 5.39 8.03
CA VAL A 93 19.99 4.77 8.76
C VAL A 93 19.61 5.60 9.98
N GLY A 94 20.59 6.02 10.79
CA GLY A 94 20.36 6.91 11.94
C GLY A 94 19.72 8.24 11.56
N LEU A 95 20.20 8.87 10.49
CA LEU A 95 19.65 10.12 9.96
C LEU A 95 18.23 9.92 9.38
N ALA A 96 17.98 8.81 8.67
CA ALA A 96 16.67 8.51 8.09
C ALA A 96 15.61 8.26 9.17
N ALA A 97 16.01 7.66 10.28
CA ALA A 97 15.18 7.52 11.46
C ALA A 97 14.87 8.89 12.10
N ALA A 98 15.87 9.78 12.21
CA ALA A 98 15.68 11.12 12.77
C ALA A 98 14.81 12.04 11.89
N LEU A 99 14.90 11.89 10.57
CA LEU A 99 14.13 12.67 9.59
C LEU A 99 12.75 12.10 9.28
N THR A 100 12.39 10.93 9.84
CA THR A 100 11.10 10.29 9.54
C THR A 100 9.93 11.23 9.86
N PRO A 101 8.86 11.25 9.05
CA PRO A 101 7.63 11.92 9.46
C PRO A 101 7.06 11.29 10.74
N LEU A 102 6.43 12.11 11.58
CA LEU A 102 5.74 11.61 12.77
C LEU A 102 4.51 10.75 12.40
N PRO A 103 4.16 9.74 13.20
CA PRO A 103 2.90 9.01 13.05
C PRO A 103 1.71 9.94 13.30
N SER A 104 0.96 10.23 12.23
CA SER A 104 -0.17 11.18 12.28
C SER A 104 -1.46 10.61 11.70
N LEU A 105 -1.48 9.31 11.40
CA LEU A 105 -2.57 8.67 10.67
C LEU A 105 -3.92 8.79 11.39
N HIS A 106 -3.96 8.61 12.72
CA HIS A 106 -5.19 8.71 13.49
C HIS A 106 -5.84 10.09 13.46
N GLN A 107 -5.04 11.15 13.35
CA GLN A 107 -5.53 12.52 13.33
C GLN A 107 -6.19 12.85 11.98
N TYR A 108 -5.53 12.47 10.88
CA TYR A 108 -5.94 12.93 9.54
C TYR A 108 -6.72 11.90 8.72
N ASN A 109 -6.57 10.59 8.96
CA ASN A 109 -7.23 9.57 8.12
C ASN A 109 -8.66 9.23 8.55
N TRP A 110 -9.05 9.51 9.80
CA TRP A 110 -10.34 9.02 10.33
C TRP A 110 -11.30 10.10 10.83
N ARG A 111 -10.80 11.27 11.22
CA ARG A 111 -11.61 12.28 11.93
C ARG A 111 -12.05 13.46 11.08
N GLN A 112 -11.26 13.82 10.07
CA GLN A 112 -11.51 14.98 9.23
C GLN A 112 -11.73 14.57 7.77
N ARG A 113 -12.52 15.37 7.06
CA ARG A 113 -12.62 15.36 5.60
C ARG A 113 -12.38 16.79 5.09
N PRO A 114 -11.76 16.97 3.91
CA PRO A 114 -11.12 15.93 3.10
C PRO A 114 -9.91 15.31 3.83
N LEU A 115 -9.59 14.06 3.47
CA LEU A 115 -8.42 13.34 3.94
C LEU A 115 -7.13 14.04 3.50
N LEU A 116 -6.07 13.87 4.30
CA LEU A 116 -4.74 14.39 3.96
C LEU A 116 -4.26 13.80 2.63
N SER A 117 -3.94 14.68 1.67
CA SER A 117 -3.48 14.28 0.34
C SER A 117 -2.13 13.54 0.34
N LEU A 118 -1.28 13.77 1.36
CA LEU A 118 -0.06 12.99 1.62
C LEU A 118 -0.41 11.64 2.26
N LYS A 119 -1.12 10.82 1.48
CA LYS A 119 -1.63 9.52 1.91
C LYS A 119 -0.52 8.69 2.56
N ASP A 120 -0.78 8.28 3.80
CA ASP A 120 0.07 7.38 4.58
C ASP A 120 1.50 7.89 4.85
N ALA A 121 1.84 9.12 4.45
CA ALA A 121 3.19 9.71 4.52
C ALA A 121 4.30 8.90 3.82
N VAL A 122 3.98 8.12 2.79
CA VAL A 122 4.97 7.32 2.02
C VAL A 122 6.00 8.21 1.30
N ALA A 123 5.56 9.29 0.67
CA ALA A 123 6.45 10.22 -0.04
C ALA A 123 7.40 10.98 0.92
N PRO A 124 6.91 11.57 2.03
CA PRO A 124 7.80 12.12 3.05
C PRO A 124 8.82 11.12 3.62
N ALA A 125 8.46 9.84 3.80
CA ALA A 125 9.39 8.82 4.24
C ALA A 125 10.51 8.55 3.20
N ALA A 126 10.16 8.54 1.91
CA ALA A 126 11.15 8.42 0.82
C ALA A 126 12.08 9.65 0.76
N GLN A 127 11.52 10.85 0.93
CA GLN A 127 12.30 12.10 0.98
C GLN A 127 13.29 12.09 2.16
N ALA A 128 12.83 11.71 3.36
CA ALA A 128 13.67 11.60 4.54
C ALA A 128 14.86 10.64 4.31
N ALA A 129 14.60 9.51 3.64
CA ALA A 129 15.63 8.52 3.32
C ALA A 129 16.70 9.06 2.35
N VAL A 130 16.28 9.65 1.22
CA VAL A 130 17.21 10.21 0.23
C VAL A 130 18.03 11.35 0.85
N GLN A 131 17.38 12.23 1.61
CA GLN A 131 18.05 13.32 2.32
C GLN A 131 19.10 12.80 3.32
N ALA A 132 18.76 11.77 4.09
CA ALA A 132 19.67 11.14 5.04
C ALA A 132 20.90 10.53 4.36
N VAL A 133 20.72 9.87 3.22
CA VAL A 133 21.82 9.29 2.44
C VAL A 133 22.75 10.37 1.91
N ILE A 134 22.21 11.45 1.35
CA ILE A 134 23.01 12.60 0.88
C ILE A 134 23.79 13.22 2.06
N MET A 135 23.15 13.42 3.20
CA MET A 135 23.81 13.94 4.41
C MET A 135 24.96 13.04 4.87
N ALA A 136 24.76 11.73 4.91
CA ALA A 136 25.81 10.78 5.29
C ALA A 136 26.99 10.78 4.30
N GLN A 137 26.73 10.92 2.99
CA GLN A 137 27.80 11.08 1.99
C GLN A 137 28.64 12.33 2.24
N GLN A 138 28.04 13.40 2.76
CA GLN A 138 28.73 14.64 3.14
C GLN A 138 29.39 14.56 4.53
N GLY A 139 29.39 13.40 5.18
CA GLY A 139 30.06 13.18 6.47
C GLY A 139 29.25 13.59 7.70
N LEU A 140 27.93 13.85 7.56
CA LEU A 140 27.08 14.09 8.73
C LEU A 140 26.84 12.77 9.48
N SER A 141 26.92 12.82 10.80
CA SER A 141 26.74 11.66 11.67
C SER A 141 25.26 11.45 12.04
N GLY A 142 24.77 10.23 11.80
CA GLY A 142 23.53 9.71 12.42
C GLY A 142 23.82 8.83 13.64
N SER A 143 22.80 8.61 14.49
CA SER A 143 22.87 7.66 15.61
C SER A 143 23.09 6.24 15.10
N LEU A 144 24.08 5.55 15.68
CA LEU A 144 24.50 4.19 15.32
C LEU A 144 23.80 3.12 16.18
N ASP A 145 22.90 3.55 17.05
CA ASP A 145 22.14 2.77 18.02
C ASP A 145 20.65 3.16 17.96
N VAL A 146 20.20 3.71 16.82
CA VAL A 146 18.89 4.36 16.71
C VAL A 146 17.72 3.41 16.97
N LEU A 147 17.93 2.10 16.84
CA LEU A 147 16.92 1.08 17.13
C LEU A 147 16.98 0.58 18.58
N ASP A 148 18.07 0.85 19.29
CA ASP A 148 18.41 0.22 20.55
C ASP A 148 17.86 0.96 21.77
N GLY A 149 17.75 0.21 22.87
CA GLY A 149 17.43 0.74 24.18
C GLY A 149 16.01 1.28 24.34
N GLU A 150 15.78 1.87 25.52
CA GLU A 150 14.47 2.39 25.90
C GLU A 150 14.10 3.69 25.17
N GLN A 151 15.04 4.35 24.51
CA GLN A 151 14.76 5.55 23.69
C GLN A 151 14.86 5.26 22.20
N GLY A 152 14.81 3.98 21.80
CA GLY A 152 14.92 3.58 20.41
C GLY A 152 13.76 4.11 19.54
N PHE A 153 14.02 4.16 18.25
CA PHE A 153 13.13 4.60 17.18
C PHE A 153 11.70 4.04 17.31
N TRP A 154 11.58 2.77 17.71
CA TRP A 154 10.31 2.08 17.88
C TRP A 154 9.33 2.86 18.78
N ARG A 155 9.81 3.54 19.84
CA ARG A 155 8.97 4.40 20.68
C ARG A 155 8.55 5.69 19.99
N MET A 156 9.49 6.31 19.27
CA MET A 156 9.27 7.58 18.56
C MET A 156 8.19 7.44 17.48
N ILE A 157 8.16 6.29 16.80
CA ILE A 157 7.11 5.97 15.83
C ILE A 157 5.83 5.39 16.48
N GLY A 158 5.74 5.45 17.80
CA GLY A 158 4.52 5.16 18.54
C GLY A 158 4.37 3.73 19.04
N SER A 159 5.37 2.86 18.91
CA SER A 159 5.30 1.52 19.52
C SER A 159 5.61 1.52 21.01
N ASP A 160 4.94 0.64 21.74
CA ASP A 160 5.21 0.29 23.14
C ASP A 160 5.85 -1.12 23.27
N GLN A 161 6.12 -1.77 22.14
CA GLN A 161 6.71 -3.11 22.06
C GLN A 161 7.82 -3.14 21.01
N PHE A 162 8.90 -3.85 21.33
CA PHE A 162 10.00 -4.11 20.42
C PHE A 162 10.54 -5.52 20.64
N ALA A 163 10.61 -6.29 19.56
CA ALA A 163 11.15 -7.64 19.54
C ALA A 163 12.44 -7.67 18.69
N PRO A 164 13.59 -7.30 19.27
CA PRO A 164 14.86 -7.13 18.53
C PRO A 164 15.31 -8.39 17.81
N ASP A 165 15.07 -9.57 18.38
CA ASP A 165 15.46 -10.86 17.77
C ASP A 165 14.88 -11.04 16.35
N ARG A 166 13.69 -10.49 16.09
CA ARG A 166 13.04 -10.54 14.76
C ARG A 166 13.80 -9.77 13.68
N LEU A 167 14.71 -8.86 14.06
CA LEU A 167 15.53 -8.14 13.10
C LEU A 167 16.52 -9.06 12.38
N THR A 168 16.98 -10.14 13.03
CA THR A 168 18.03 -11.01 12.49
C THR A 168 17.66 -12.49 12.46
N ASP A 169 16.48 -12.86 12.99
CA ASP A 169 15.98 -14.23 13.00
C ASP A 169 15.99 -14.85 11.58
N GLU A 170 16.65 -16.01 11.44
CA GLU A 170 16.81 -16.72 10.17
C GLU A 170 17.30 -15.83 8.99
N LEU A 171 18.10 -14.79 9.26
CA LEU A 171 18.60 -13.89 8.22
C LEU A 171 19.43 -14.65 7.18
N GLY A 172 19.11 -14.46 5.90
CA GLY A 172 19.76 -15.14 4.78
C GLY A 172 19.09 -16.45 4.36
N SER A 173 18.30 -17.08 5.23
CA SER A 173 17.51 -18.28 4.89
C SER A 173 16.01 -17.99 4.77
N HIS A 174 15.48 -17.08 5.58
CA HIS A 174 14.09 -16.64 5.53
C HIS A 174 13.98 -15.19 5.06
N TRP A 175 13.13 -14.96 4.04
CA TRP A 175 12.94 -13.66 3.41
C TRP A 175 11.48 -13.20 3.54
N TYR A 176 11.28 -12.10 4.27
CA TYR A 176 9.99 -11.43 4.38
C TYR A 176 9.60 -10.67 3.11
N ALA A 177 10.51 -10.45 2.16
CA ALA A 177 10.18 -9.87 0.85
C ALA A 177 9.04 -10.64 0.14
N GLY A 178 8.97 -11.97 0.31
CA GLY A 178 7.90 -12.82 -0.23
C GLY A 178 6.51 -12.61 0.40
N TYR A 179 6.42 -11.91 1.52
CA TYR A 179 5.16 -11.61 2.22
C TYR A 179 4.48 -10.34 1.66
N GLY A 180 4.85 -9.90 0.46
CA GLY A 180 4.17 -8.83 -0.26
C GLY A 180 2.75 -9.22 -0.67
N SER A 181 1.80 -8.29 -0.60
CA SER A 181 0.43 -8.50 -1.08
C SER A 181 0.02 -7.41 -2.07
N PHE A 182 -0.69 -7.81 -3.11
CA PHE A 182 -1.09 -6.92 -4.20
C PHE A 182 -2.58 -6.66 -4.17
N LYS A 183 -3.00 -5.41 -3.94
CA LYS A 183 -4.42 -5.04 -3.99
C LYS A 183 -4.95 -5.14 -5.43
N ARG A 184 -6.07 -5.84 -5.63
CA ARG A 184 -6.81 -5.84 -6.91
C ARG A 184 -7.52 -4.51 -7.16
N TYR A 185 -8.18 -3.98 -6.15
CA TYR A 185 -8.96 -2.75 -6.22
C TYR A 185 -8.13 -1.54 -5.77
N PRO A 186 -8.27 -0.36 -6.40
CA PRO A 186 -7.50 0.83 -6.07
C PRO A 186 -8.00 1.57 -4.80
N ALA A 187 -8.53 0.83 -3.82
CA ALA A 187 -9.13 1.36 -2.60
C ALA A 187 -8.41 0.85 -1.32
N CYS A 188 -8.91 1.27 -0.15
CA CYS A 188 -8.49 0.71 1.14
C CYS A 188 -8.70 -0.82 1.15
N ARG A 189 -7.72 -1.56 1.70
CA ARG A 189 -7.72 -3.03 1.71
C ARG A 189 -8.97 -3.61 2.39
N TRP A 190 -9.50 -2.90 3.37
CA TRP A 190 -10.69 -3.32 4.12
C TRP A 190 -11.95 -3.42 3.26
N LEU A 191 -12.02 -2.68 2.14
CA LEU A 191 -13.17 -2.69 1.23
C LEU A 191 -13.12 -3.89 0.26
N ALA A 192 -11.96 -4.54 0.11
CA ALA A 192 -11.70 -5.50 -0.97
C ALA A 192 -12.66 -6.69 -1.00
N CYS A 193 -13.06 -7.25 0.16
CA CYS A 193 -14.02 -8.35 0.22
C CYS A 193 -15.41 -7.92 -0.29
N ALA A 194 -15.86 -6.72 0.09
CA ALA A 194 -17.16 -6.19 -0.36
C ALA A 194 -17.15 -5.93 -1.87
N LEU A 195 -16.05 -5.34 -2.38
CA LEU A 195 -15.88 -5.08 -3.81
C LEU A 195 -15.87 -6.37 -4.64
N GLU A 196 -15.19 -7.41 -4.15
CA GLU A 196 -15.20 -8.74 -4.79
C GLU A 196 -16.59 -9.38 -4.78
N CYS A 197 -17.31 -9.30 -3.67
CA CYS A 197 -18.69 -9.80 -3.60
C CYS A 197 -19.59 -9.08 -4.60
N MET A 198 -19.48 -7.74 -4.72
CA MET A 198 -20.28 -6.96 -5.67
C MET A 198 -19.94 -7.30 -7.12
N GLU A 199 -18.65 -7.39 -7.47
CA GLU A 199 -18.19 -7.83 -8.79
C GLU A 199 -18.80 -9.20 -9.15
N GLY A 200 -18.73 -10.16 -8.21
CA GLY A 200 -19.28 -11.50 -8.40
C GLY A 200 -20.80 -11.51 -8.55
N ILE A 201 -21.54 -10.70 -7.77
CA ILE A 201 -23.00 -10.60 -7.88
C ILE A 201 -23.40 -10.04 -9.24
N MET A 202 -22.76 -8.96 -9.70
CA MET A 202 -23.08 -8.36 -11.00
C MET A 202 -22.79 -9.32 -12.15
N GLN A 203 -21.67 -10.06 -12.09
CA GLN A 203 -21.33 -11.08 -13.08
C GLN A 203 -22.32 -12.26 -13.09
N GLN A 204 -22.71 -12.76 -11.91
CA GLN A 204 -23.60 -13.91 -11.78
C GLN A 204 -25.03 -13.60 -12.22
N THR A 205 -25.52 -12.39 -11.93
CA THR A 205 -26.91 -11.99 -12.17
C THR A 205 -27.12 -11.34 -13.53
N GLY A 206 -26.10 -10.67 -14.07
CA GLY A 206 -26.22 -9.86 -15.28
C GLY A 206 -27.19 -8.68 -15.14
N TRP A 207 -27.52 -8.26 -13.91
CA TRP A 207 -28.46 -7.16 -13.68
C TRP A 207 -27.88 -5.82 -14.16
N SER A 208 -28.74 -4.93 -14.65
CA SER A 208 -28.36 -3.56 -14.94
C SER A 208 -28.29 -2.74 -13.65
N VAL A 209 -27.44 -1.72 -13.60
CA VAL A 209 -27.42 -0.74 -12.50
C VAL A 209 -28.78 -0.08 -12.24
N ALA A 210 -29.59 0.04 -13.30
CA ALA A 210 -30.96 0.57 -13.22
C ALA A 210 -31.90 -0.36 -12.43
N ASP A 211 -31.62 -1.66 -12.42
CA ASP A 211 -32.44 -2.65 -11.70
C ASP A 211 -32.10 -2.72 -10.21
N LEU A 212 -30.94 -2.22 -9.78
CA LEU A 212 -30.52 -2.34 -8.39
C LEU A 212 -31.39 -1.44 -7.50
N ARG A 213 -31.95 -1.99 -6.42
CA ARG A 213 -32.72 -1.24 -5.42
C ARG A 213 -31.94 -0.99 -4.15
N THR A 214 -31.35 -2.03 -3.57
CA THR A 214 -30.54 -1.93 -2.35
C THR A 214 -29.25 -2.70 -2.49
N ILE A 215 -28.19 -2.19 -1.86
CA ILE A 215 -26.89 -2.85 -1.71
C ILE A 215 -26.57 -2.81 -0.22
N GLU A 216 -26.71 -3.93 0.46
CA GLU A 216 -26.51 -4.03 1.91
C GLU A 216 -25.21 -4.76 2.20
N VAL A 217 -24.37 -4.16 3.04
CA VAL A 217 -23.08 -4.71 3.43
C VAL A 217 -23.09 -5.08 4.91
N GLN A 218 -22.69 -6.30 5.23
CA GLN A 218 -22.47 -6.76 6.60
C GLN A 218 -20.96 -6.93 6.81
N SER A 219 -20.39 -6.27 7.81
CA SER A 219 -18.93 -6.29 8.05
C SER A 219 -18.55 -5.88 9.49
N PHE A 220 -17.30 -5.48 9.70
CA PHE A 220 -16.71 -5.11 10.99
C PHE A 220 -16.76 -3.59 11.26
N PRO A 221 -16.64 -3.13 12.52
CA PRO A 221 -16.92 -1.75 12.92
C PRO A 221 -16.16 -0.68 12.13
N ARG A 222 -14.86 -0.86 11.89
CA ARG A 222 -14.04 0.14 11.18
C ARG A 222 -14.53 0.39 9.75
N LEU A 223 -14.97 -0.64 9.03
CA LEU A 223 -15.50 -0.47 7.69
C LEU A 223 -16.87 0.25 7.73
N VAL A 224 -17.74 -0.16 8.65
CA VAL A 224 -19.11 0.38 8.73
C VAL A 224 -19.14 1.82 9.26
N ASN A 225 -18.30 2.14 10.24
CA ASN A 225 -18.36 3.42 10.94
C ASN A 225 -17.49 4.50 10.27
N ASP A 226 -16.34 4.12 9.67
CA ASP A 226 -15.33 5.09 9.23
C ASP A 226 -15.27 5.26 7.69
N MET A 227 -15.91 4.37 6.91
CA MET A 227 -15.78 4.29 5.45
C MET A 227 -17.08 4.60 4.68
N MET A 228 -18.12 5.09 5.35
CA MET A 228 -19.44 5.36 4.74
C MET A 228 -19.59 6.80 4.24
N ASP A 229 -18.54 7.35 3.63
CA ASP A 229 -18.61 8.67 3.00
C ASP A 229 -19.29 8.56 1.63
N TYR A 230 -20.52 9.05 1.50
CA TYR A 230 -21.31 8.95 0.26
C TYR A 230 -20.90 9.97 -0.80
N ARG A 231 -20.17 11.03 -0.42
CA ARG A 231 -19.82 12.15 -1.28
C ARG A 231 -18.35 12.54 -1.07
N PRO A 232 -17.42 11.62 -1.38
CA PRO A 232 -15.99 11.90 -1.25
C PRO A 232 -15.61 13.11 -2.11
N GLN A 233 -14.91 14.07 -1.52
CA GLN A 233 -14.55 15.33 -2.19
C GLN A 233 -13.21 15.24 -2.93
N THR A 234 -12.37 14.28 -2.55
CA THR A 234 -11.04 14.08 -3.12
C THR A 234 -10.83 12.62 -3.52
N VAL A 235 -9.83 12.40 -4.39
CA VAL A 235 -9.35 11.05 -4.74
C VAL A 235 -9.02 10.24 -3.49
N THR A 236 -8.37 10.85 -2.49
CA THR A 236 -8.03 10.16 -1.25
C THR A 236 -9.29 9.78 -0.48
N ASP A 237 -10.27 10.67 -0.32
CA ASP A 237 -11.55 10.33 0.33
C ASP A 237 -12.24 9.16 -0.37
N ALA A 238 -12.27 9.18 -1.70
CA ALA A 238 -12.94 8.18 -2.52
C ALA A 238 -12.32 6.79 -2.37
N GLN A 239 -11.01 6.70 -2.12
CA GLN A 239 -10.32 5.43 -1.86
C GLN A 239 -10.69 4.80 -0.51
N PHE A 240 -11.29 5.57 0.41
CA PHE A 240 -11.80 5.12 1.71
C PHE A 240 -13.34 5.18 1.78
N SER A 241 -14.03 5.35 0.65
CA SER A 241 -15.50 5.34 0.59
C SER A 241 -16.01 3.98 0.08
N LEU A 242 -16.67 3.23 0.96
CA LEU A 242 -17.35 2.00 0.59
C LEU A 242 -18.53 2.25 -0.38
N PRO A 243 -19.44 3.23 -0.16
CA PRO A 243 -20.52 3.51 -1.10
C PRO A 243 -20.03 3.85 -2.50
N TRP A 244 -19.04 4.73 -2.61
CA TRP A 244 -18.48 5.16 -3.88
C TRP A 244 -17.83 4.00 -4.64
N THR A 245 -16.98 3.24 -3.96
CA THR A 245 -16.23 2.16 -4.61
C THR A 245 -17.12 0.98 -5.01
N LEU A 246 -18.18 0.68 -4.23
CA LEU A 246 -19.19 -0.30 -4.65
C LEU A 246 -19.98 0.18 -5.86
N ALA A 247 -20.33 1.47 -5.92
CA ALA A 247 -21.00 2.04 -7.09
C ALA A 247 -20.13 1.95 -8.35
N ALA A 248 -18.83 2.25 -8.25
CA ALA A 248 -17.89 2.10 -9.36
C ALA A 248 -17.83 0.66 -9.90
N ILE A 249 -17.73 -0.34 -9.00
CA ILE A 249 -17.76 -1.76 -9.38
C ILE A 249 -19.10 -2.13 -10.02
N ALA A 250 -20.20 -1.74 -9.40
CA ALA A 250 -21.54 -2.05 -9.86
C ALA A 250 -21.83 -1.46 -11.25
N ALA A 251 -21.31 -0.27 -11.54
CA ALA A 251 -21.36 0.36 -12.85
C ALA A 251 -20.44 -0.26 -13.91
N GLY A 252 -19.67 -1.28 -13.55
CA GLY A 252 -18.78 -1.98 -14.47
C GLY A 252 -17.48 -1.22 -14.77
N LEU A 253 -17.12 -0.21 -13.95
CA LEU A 253 -15.83 0.46 -14.12
C LEU A 253 -14.71 -0.50 -13.77
N ALA A 254 -13.81 -0.76 -14.72
CA ALA A 254 -12.63 -1.57 -14.49
C ALA A 254 -11.81 -1.00 -13.32
N PRO A 255 -11.38 -1.82 -12.34
CA PRO A 255 -10.56 -1.33 -11.22
C PRO A 255 -9.32 -0.59 -11.71
N GLY A 256 -9.19 0.70 -11.40
CA GLY A 256 -8.10 1.56 -11.88
C GLY A 256 -8.27 3.03 -11.53
N ALA A 257 -7.41 3.89 -12.07
CA ALA A 257 -7.41 5.33 -11.82
C ALA A 257 -8.71 6.02 -12.29
N ASP A 258 -9.37 5.46 -13.32
CA ASP A 258 -10.60 6.01 -13.90
C ASP A 258 -11.73 6.18 -12.89
N TRP A 259 -11.75 5.36 -11.82
CA TRP A 259 -12.69 5.49 -10.70
C TRP A 259 -12.68 6.87 -10.03
N TYR A 260 -11.57 7.61 -10.20
CA TYR A 260 -11.28 8.85 -9.50
C TYR A 260 -11.06 10.03 -10.45
N THR A 261 -11.47 9.89 -11.71
CA THR A 261 -11.54 11.04 -12.62
C THR A 261 -12.64 11.99 -12.15
N GLU A 262 -12.49 13.28 -12.44
CA GLU A 262 -13.49 14.30 -12.09
C GLU A 262 -14.87 13.93 -12.64
N ASP A 263 -14.92 13.55 -13.92
CA ASP A 263 -16.15 13.15 -14.60
C ASP A 263 -16.85 11.99 -13.90
N ASN A 264 -16.11 10.96 -13.48
CA ASN A 264 -16.71 9.86 -12.74
C ASN A 264 -17.12 10.32 -11.35
N MET A 265 -16.25 10.97 -10.57
CA MET A 265 -16.56 11.41 -9.20
C MET A 265 -17.79 12.33 -9.13
N GLN A 266 -18.06 13.13 -10.18
CA GLN A 266 -19.24 13.98 -10.28
C GLN A 266 -20.44 13.32 -10.98
N ASN A 267 -20.30 12.08 -11.50
CA ASN A 267 -21.33 11.42 -12.29
C ASN A 267 -22.60 11.15 -11.45
N PRO A 268 -23.74 11.77 -11.79
CA PRO A 268 -24.98 11.61 -11.02
C PRO A 268 -25.48 10.16 -10.93
N ALA A 269 -25.22 9.35 -11.96
CA ALA A 269 -25.63 7.94 -11.96
C ALA A 269 -24.81 7.10 -10.96
N LEU A 270 -23.50 7.37 -10.83
CA LEU A 270 -22.65 6.72 -9.84
C LEU A 270 -23.02 7.16 -8.42
N LEU A 271 -23.27 8.46 -8.23
CA LEU A 271 -23.71 9.00 -6.93
C LEU A 271 -25.07 8.42 -6.50
N ALA A 272 -26.03 8.33 -7.43
CA ALA A 272 -27.34 7.70 -7.15
C ALA A 272 -27.22 6.20 -6.85
N LEU A 273 -26.21 5.52 -7.37
CA LEU A 273 -25.93 4.12 -7.05
C LEU A 273 -25.27 3.99 -5.67
N ALA A 274 -24.35 4.90 -5.32
CA ALA A 274 -23.75 4.96 -3.99
C ALA A 274 -24.81 5.17 -2.90
N ASP A 275 -25.87 5.95 -3.18
CA ASP A 275 -26.99 6.17 -2.26
C ASP A 275 -27.80 4.90 -1.93
N LYS A 276 -27.66 3.84 -2.72
CA LYS A 276 -28.30 2.54 -2.46
C LYS A 276 -27.52 1.67 -1.49
N VAL A 277 -26.30 2.08 -1.13
CA VAL A 277 -25.40 1.31 -0.27
C VAL A 277 -25.70 1.59 1.19
N THR A 278 -25.91 0.54 1.97
CA THR A 278 -25.97 0.62 3.43
C THR A 278 -25.01 -0.40 4.03
N ALA A 279 -24.59 -0.18 5.28
CA ALA A 279 -23.69 -1.11 5.96
C ALA A 279 -24.08 -1.31 7.42
N THR A 280 -23.90 -2.54 7.92
CA THR A 280 -24.20 -2.93 9.30
C THR A 280 -23.06 -3.76 9.89
N VAL A 281 -22.81 -3.56 11.19
CA VAL A 281 -21.83 -4.34 11.94
C VAL A 281 -22.43 -5.69 12.31
N THR A 282 -21.69 -6.78 12.10
CA THR A 282 -22.09 -8.09 12.62
C THR A 282 -21.05 -8.68 13.58
N PRO A 283 -21.48 -9.45 14.60
CA PRO A 283 -20.58 -10.09 15.55
C PRO A 283 -19.56 -11.02 14.88
N GLU A 284 -19.97 -11.76 13.84
CA GLU A 284 -19.09 -12.68 13.13
C GLU A 284 -17.90 -11.96 12.48
N PHE A 285 -18.15 -10.93 11.66
CA PHE A 285 -17.06 -10.20 10.99
C PHE A 285 -16.19 -9.44 11.99
N THR A 286 -16.77 -9.00 13.11
CA THR A 286 -16.02 -8.38 14.21
C THR A 286 -15.05 -9.38 14.85
N GLN A 287 -15.52 -10.58 15.18
CA GLN A 287 -14.67 -11.64 15.75
C GLN A 287 -13.53 -12.03 14.81
N ARG A 288 -13.85 -12.17 13.52
CA ARG A 288 -12.86 -12.49 12.47
C ARG A 288 -11.82 -11.39 12.25
N MET A 289 -12.21 -10.13 12.31
CA MET A 289 -11.29 -8.98 12.20
C MET A 289 -10.33 -8.89 13.40
N ASN A 290 -10.81 -9.26 14.60
CA ASN A 290 -10.03 -9.22 15.84
C ASN A 290 -9.27 -10.52 16.15
N GLY A 291 -9.47 -11.56 15.34
CA GLY A 291 -8.81 -12.85 15.50
C GLY A 291 -7.29 -12.80 15.25
N PRO A 292 -6.56 -13.85 15.66
CA PRO A 292 -5.11 -13.94 15.47
C PRO A 292 -4.73 -13.86 13.99
N ALA A 293 -5.44 -14.61 13.14
CA ALA A 293 -5.42 -14.46 11.69
C ALA A 293 -6.55 -13.50 11.26
N ARG A 294 -6.21 -12.21 11.13
CA ARG A 294 -7.15 -11.13 10.81
C ARG A 294 -7.84 -11.38 9.48
N GLN A 295 -9.16 -11.34 9.48
CA GLN A 295 -9.99 -11.55 8.29
C GLN A 295 -10.93 -10.34 8.10
N PRO A 296 -10.55 -9.34 7.27
CA PRO A 296 -11.39 -8.17 6.98
C PRO A 296 -12.49 -8.56 5.98
N GLY A 297 -13.41 -9.42 6.42
CA GLY A 297 -14.48 -9.99 5.59
C GLY A 297 -15.68 -9.07 5.40
N ALA A 298 -16.50 -9.39 4.40
CA ALA A 298 -17.78 -8.76 4.17
C ALA A 298 -18.76 -9.73 3.51
N ARG A 299 -20.05 -9.55 3.80
CA ARG A 299 -21.16 -10.11 3.03
C ARG A 299 -21.90 -8.96 2.35
N VAL A 300 -22.23 -9.13 1.07
CA VAL A 300 -22.99 -8.18 0.28
C VAL A 300 -24.29 -8.84 -0.15
N VAL A 301 -25.40 -8.15 0.07
CA VAL A 301 -26.75 -8.53 -0.36
C VAL A 301 -27.25 -7.46 -1.30
N VAL A 302 -27.65 -7.84 -2.51
CA VAL A 302 -28.19 -6.92 -3.51
C VAL A 302 -29.61 -7.34 -3.84
N THR A 303 -30.54 -6.39 -3.74
CA THR A 303 -31.95 -6.60 -4.12
C THR A 303 -32.24 -5.80 -5.39
N ASN A 304 -32.91 -6.42 -6.37
CA ASN A 304 -33.28 -5.75 -7.61
C ASN A 304 -34.72 -5.20 -7.61
N SER A 305 -35.12 -4.60 -8.73
CA SER A 305 -36.42 -3.99 -8.97
C SER A 305 -37.59 -4.97 -8.95
N ARG A 306 -37.32 -6.27 -9.14
CA ARG A 306 -38.30 -7.35 -9.04
C ARG A 306 -38.39 -7.96 -7.64
N GLY A 307 -37.54 -7.52 -6.70
CA GLY A 307 -37.43 -8.09 -5.36
C GLY A 307 -36.61 -9.37 -5.29
N GLU A 308 -35.88 -9.72 -6.35
CA GLU A 308 -34.92 -10.83 -6.32
C GLU A 308 -33.67 -10.40 -5.55
N CYS A 309 -33.12 -11.33 -4.77
CA CYS A 309 -31.93 -11.09 -3.95
C CYS A 309 -30.76 -11.95 -4.42
N ALA A 310 -29.57 -11.34 -4.52
CA ALA A 310 -28.31 -12.04 -4.72
C ALA A 310 -27.37 -11.76 -3.54
N VAL A 311 -26.64 -12.78 -3.10
CA VAL A 311 -25.80 -12.70 -1.90
C VAL A 311 -24.44 -13.30 -2.20
N GLN A 312 -23.37 -12.61 -1.80
CA GLN A 312 -22.02 -13.16 -1.77
C GLN A 312 -21.29 -12.77 -0.48
N GLU A 313 -20.37 -13.63 -0.07
CA GLU A 313 -19.56 -13.46 1.13
C GLU A 313 -18.10 -13.84 0.88
N ARG A 314 -17.19 -13.05 1.46
CA ARG A 314 -15.75 -13.30 1.49
C ARG A 314 -15.17 -12.93 2.84
N TYR A 315 -14.21 -13.72 3.33
CA TYR A 315 -13.51 -13.45 4.59
C TYR A 315 -12.09 -12.89 4.40
N LYS A 316 -11.48 -13.17 3.25
CA LYS A 316 -10.08 -12.84 2.96
C LYS A 316 -10.00 -12.09 1.64
N PRO A 317 -9.34 -10.92 1.59
CA PRO A 317 -9.21 -10.15 0.36
C PRO A 317 -8.50 -10.93 -0.74
N LEU A 318 -9.00 -10.83 -1.98
CA LEU A 318 -8.23 -11.24 -3.15
C LEU A 318 -6.96 -10.38 -3.27
N GLY A 319 -5.83 -11.05 -3.51
CA GLY A 319 -4.48 -10.52 -3.46
C GLY A 319 -3.79 -10.58 -2.10
N SER A 320 -4.40 -11.21 -1.08
CA SER A 320 -3.74 -11.55 0.19
C SER A 320 -2.71 -12.67 0.01
N ALA A 321 -1.89 -12.93 1.03
CA ALA A 321 -0.97 -14.07 1.04
C ALA A 321 -1.70 -15.42 0.85
N GLU A 322 -2.94 -15.53 1.35
CA GLU A 322 -3.74 -16.76 1.26
C GLU A 322 -4.58 -16.85 -0.01
N ARG A 323 -4.76 -15.73 -0.71
CA ARG A 323 -5.50 -15.63 -1.98
C ARG A 323 -4.72 -14.73 -2.93
N PRO A 324 -3.49 -15.12 -3.33
CA PRO A 324 -2.64 -14.26 -4.13
C PRO A 324 -3.26 -13.98 -5.51
N LEU A 325 -2.92 -12.84 -6.08
CA LEU A 325 -3.14 -12.62 -7.51
C LEU A 325 -2.14 -13.47 -8.28
N SER A 326 -2.56 -14.02 -9.41
CA SER A 326 -1.63 -14.63 -10.36
C SER A 326 -0.71 -13.58 -10.98
N ASP A 327 0.46 -14.01 -11.46
CA ASP A 327 1.38 -13.13 -12.21
C ASP A 327 0.68 -12.47 -13.39
N GLY A 328 -0.18 -13.21 -14.11
CA GLY A 328 -0.99 -12.69 -15.20
C GLY A 328 -1.91 -11.53 -14.76
N GLU A 329 -2.56 -11.65 -13.60
CA GLU A 329 -3.39 -10.57 -13.04
C GLU A 329 -2.56 -9.35 -12.60
N ILE A 330 -1.38 -9.58 -12.01
CA ILE A 330 -0.46 -8.49 -11.62
C ILE A 330 0.04 -7.75 -12.85
N ILE A 331 0.46 -8.46 -13.89
CA ILE A 331 0.91 -7.88 -15.16
C ILE A 331 -0.24 -7.14 -15.85
N ALA A 332 -1.44 -7.73 -15.90
CA ALA A 332 -2.62 -7.07 -16.47
C ALA A 332 -2.97 -5.78 -15.71
N LYS A 333 -2.89 -5.80 -14.38
CA LYS A 333 -3.05 -4.61 -13.54
C LYS A 333 -1.98 -3.56 -13.84
N ALA A 334 -0.71 -3.95 -13.96
CA ALA A 334 0.37 -3.03 -14.32
C ALA A 334 0.09 -2.38 -15.68
N ARG A 335 -0.31 -3.16 -16.69
CA ARG A 335 -0.69 -2.63 -18.01
C ARG A 335 -1.84 -1.63 -17.97
N ARG A 336 -2.77 -1.78 -17.03
CA ARG A 336 -3.91 -0.86 -16.86
C ARG A 336 -3.54 0.41 -16.10
N ASN A 337 -2.58 0.33 -15.19
CA ASN A 337 -2.19 1.47 -14.34
C ASN A 337 -1.15 2.40 -14.99
N LEU A 338 -0.43 1.93 -16.01
CA LEU A 338 0.63 2.65 -16.71
C LEU A 338 0.24 3.50 -17.95
N PRO A 339 -0.96 3.38 -18.59
CA PRO A 339 -1.36 4.27 -19.67
C PRO A 339 -1.61 5.69 -19.13
N GLY A 340 -1.18 6.73 -19.85
CA GLY A 340 -1.40 8.14 -19.48
C GLY A 340 -0.12 8.98 -19.39
N HIS A 341 1.04 8.33 -19.34
CA HIS A 341 2.35 8.95 -19.47
C HIS A 341 3.10 8.23 -20.58
N LYS A 342 4.09 8.87 -21.20
CA LYS A 342 4.86 8.43 -22.37
C LYS A 342 5.70 7.13 -22.15
N ILE A 343 5.15 6.15 -21.45
CA ILE A 343 5.75 4.89 -21.04
C ILE A 343 5.41 3.85 -22.09
N LYS A 344 6.43 3.18 -22.61
CA LYS A 344 6.25 2.00 -23.44
C LYS A 344 6.00 0.80 -22.55
N VAL A 345 4.76 0.66 -22.10
CA VAL A 345 4.33 -0.30 -21.06
C VAL A 345 4.83 -1.72 -21.31
N ASN A 346 4.74 -2.23 -22.54
CA ASN A 346 5.21 -3.58 -22.85
C ASN A 346 6.73 -3.69 -22.79
N GLU A 347 7.48 -2.67 -23.25
CA GLU A 347 8.94 -2.65 -23.14
C GLU A 347 9.39 -2.60 -21.68
N LEU A 348 8.72 -1.80 -20.83
CA LEU A 348 8.96 -1.76 -19.38
C LEU A 348 8.69 -3.11 -18.72
N LEU A 349 7.56 -3.75 -19.03
CA LEU A 349 7.22 -5.04 -18.44
C LEU A 349 8.19 -6.14 -18.90
N THR A 350 8.52 -6.19 -20.18
CA THR A 350 9.55 -7.12 -20.69
C THR A 350 10.90 -6.84 -20.03
N SER A 351 11.28 -5.57 -19.89
CA SER A 351 12.51 -5.14 -19.22
C SER A 351 12.63 -5.65 -17.79
N VAL A 352 11.63 -5.35 -16.96
CA VAL A 352 11.68 -5.66 -15.53
C VAL A 352 11.55 -7.16 -15.27
N MET A 353 10.87 -7.89 -16.16
CA MET A 353 10.67 -9.34 -16.05
C MET A 353 11.76 -10.16 -16.73
N ALA A 354 12.62 -9.56 -17.56
CA ALA A 354 13.72 -10.27 -18.21
C ALA A 354 14.81 -10.59 -17.17
N GLU A 355 15.20 -11.86 -17.09
CA GLU A 355 16.37 -12.32 -16.32
C GLU A 355 17.66 -12.11 -17.13
N GLU A 356 17.90 -10.86 -17.58
CA GLU A 356 19.12 -10.53 -18.33
C GLU A 356 20.16 -9.91 -17.40
N THR A 357 21.31 -10.59 -17.26
CA THR A 357 22.44 -10.13 -16.44
C THR A 357 23.23 -8.96 -17.07
N ALA A 358 22.91 -8.56 -18.30
CA ALA A 358 23.67 -7.55 -19.06
C ALA A 358 22.96 -6.18 -19.16
N ARG A 359 21.90 -5.94 -18.37
CA ARG A 359 21.16 -4.68 -18.42
C ARG A 359 21.63 -3.69 -17.36
N TYR A 360 21.76 -2.44 -17.79
CA TYR A 360 22.14 -1.30 -16.94
C TYR A 360 21.12 -0.18 -17.09
N TYR A 361 20.93 0.57 -16.02
CA TYR A 361 20.04 1.73 -15.96
C TYR A 361 20.86 2.97 -15.61
N SER A 362 20.87 3.97 -16.50
CA SER A 362 21.59 5.23 -16.25
C SER A 362 20.75 6.28 -15.52
N SER A 363 19.45 6.04 -15.37
CA SER A 363 18.49 6.95 -14.73
C SER A 363 17.17 6.24 -14.44
N SER A 364 16.30 6.90 -13.69
CA SER A 364 14.91 6.49 -13.53
C SER A 364 14.15 6.48 -14.86
N ALA A 365 14.47 7.43 -15.74
CA ALA A 365 13.87 7.53 -17.07
C ALA A 365 14.22 6.34 -17.95
N ASP A 366 15.49 5.92 -17.93
CA ASP A 366 15.97 4.73 -18.66
C ASP A 366 15.25 3.45 -18.17
N LEU A 367 15.13 3.26 -16.85
CA LEU A 367 14.34 2.16 -16.28
C LEU A 367 12.89 2.18 -16.81
N MET A 368 12.27 3.35 -16.82
CA MET A 368 10.88 3.54 -17.21
C MET A 368 10.67 3.53 -18.73
N GLY A 369 11.74 3.48 -19.53
CA GLY A 369 11.69 3.57 -21.00
C GLY A 369 11.26 4.95 -21.51
N PHE A 370 11.51 6.01 -20.73
CA PHE A 370 11.33 7.40 -21.14
C PHE A 370 12.58 7.92 -21.85
N SER A 371 12.40 8.76 -22.87
CA SER A 371 13.35 9.82 -23.16
C SER A 371 12.92 11.04 -22.36
N LEU A 372 13.68 11.46 -21.34
CA LEU A 372 13.46 12.78 -20.73
C LEU A 372 13.66 13.82 -21.84
N PRO A 373 12.82 14.88 -21.92
CA PRO A 373 13.17 16.03 -22.75
C PRO A 373 14.54 16.55 -22.29
N ALA A 374 15.43 16.79 -23.25
CA ALA A 374 16.79 17.28 -23.04
C ALA A 374 16.83 18.65 -22.34
#